data_AF-A0A433SME4-F1
#
_entry.id   AF-A0A433SME4-F1
#
_cell.length_a   1.000
_cell.length_b   1.000
_cell.length_c   1.000
_cell.angle_alpha   90.00
_cell.angle_beta   90.00
_cell.angle_gamma   90.00
#
_symmetry.space_group_name_H-M   'P 1'
#
loop_
_entity.id
_entity.type
_entity.pdbx_description
1 polymer ?
#
loop_
_entity_poly.entity_id
_entity_poly.type
_entity_poly.pdbx_seq_one_letter_code
_entity_poly.pdbx_strand_id
1 'polypeptide(L)'
;MEAVINILYPELSLINPATLAIATVTTMTSLYLYFIHPSMIIQTYFNVMVRWCGMKIKYIKAEDSDFVFSYGEKGEQVKGQASILLLHGFTADHFMFAPIVQNIPSYIHVIALDLPGHGFTSPPLEGDDIGFHGQLKRVKQFVDLVGLSKQPFLVAGVSMGGSLAGLFAARYPWLVSAVSMTCPSMKTPEDSRMISENRDNVLQSGGQLTLDNCPILPQTPERLQKMLDITHYYSRIRYPQQILKGVLKLRKQKNDHHLKLANVIISEESSTLLENNLHRIECPTQVLWGKEDWVRIFPIKKSLYYMLCVLSLRLFS
;
A
#
# COMPACT_ATOMS: atom_id res chain seq x y z
N MET A 1 -11.95 -40.57 -41.34
CA MET A 1 -11.01 -39.82 -40.48
C MET A 1 -11.50 -39.78 -39.03
N GLU A 2 -12.79 -39.52 -38.79
CA GLU A 2 -13.42 -39.59 -37.45
C GLU A 2 -13.27 -40.94 -36.74
N ALA A 3 -13.42 -42.06 -37.47
CA ALA A 3 -13.30 -43.40 -36.89
C ALA A 3 -11.90 -43.72 -36.34
N VAL A 4 -10.83 -43.11 -36.88
CA VAL A 4 -9.45 -43.35 -36.45
C VAL A 4 -9.11 -42.52 -35.20
N ILE A 5 -9.66 -41.31 -35.09
CA ILE A 5 -9.48 -40.43 -33.94
C ILE A 5 -10.16 -41.03 -32.70
N ASN A 6 -11.35 -41.62 -32.86
CA ASN A 6 -12.08 -42.26 -31.76
C ASN A 6 -11.41 -43.53 -31.22
N ILE A 7 -10.61 -44.23 -32.04
CA ILE A 7 -9.85 -45.42 -31.62
C ILE A 7 -8.57 -45.03 -30.87
N LEU A 8 -7.90 -43.95 -31.31
CA LEU A 8 -6.65 -43.50 -30.71
C LEU A 8 -6.86 -42.64 -29.45
N TYR A 9 -8.00 -41.95 -29.34
CA TYR A 9 -8.31 -41.07 -28.21
C TYR A 9 -9.78 -41.18 -27.77
N PRO A 10 -10.17 -42.31 -27.17
CA PRO A 10 -11.56 -42.55 -26.76
C PRO A 10 -12.09 -41.50 -25.76
N GLU A 11 -11.21 -40.85 -24.99
CA GLU A 11 -11.59 -39.78 -24.05
C GLU A 11 -12.13 -38.51 -24.75
N LEU A 12 -11.68 -38.21 -25.96
CA LEU A 12 -12.17 -37.06 -26.74
C LEU A 12 -13.61 -37.24 -27.22
N SER A 13 -14.05 -38.49 -27.39
CA SER A 13 -15.43 -38.80 -27.79
C SER A 13 -16.46 -38.60 -26.66
N LEU A 14 -16.00 -38.44 -25.41
CA LEU A 14 -16.84 -38.19 -24.23
C LEU A 14 -17.07 -36.69 -23.94
N ILE A 15 -16.33 -35.80 -24.61
CA ILE A 15 -16.39 -34.35 -24.36
C ILE A 15 -17.43 -33.72 -25.28
N ASN A 16 -18.53 -33.22 -24.71
CA ASN A 16 -19.57 -32.52 -25.45
C ASN A 16 -18.96 -31.30 -26.20
N PRO A 17 -19.28 -31.07 -27.49
CA PRO A 17 -18.80 -29.92 -28.26
C PRO A 17 -19.00 -28.56 -27.56
N ALA A 18 -20.08 -28.40 -26.80
CA ALA A 18 -20.32 -27.20 -26.00
C ALA A 18 -19.28 -27.02 -24.88
N THR A 19 -18.88 -28.11 -24.22
CA THR A 19 -17.82 -28.08 -23.19
C THR A 19 -16.48 -27.70 -23.81
N LEU A 20 -16.15 -28.25 -24.98
CA LEU A 20 -14.93 -27.90 -25.70
C LEU A 20 -14.93 -26.43 -26.16
N ALA A 21 -16.07 -25.93 -26.64
CA ALA A 21 -16.22 -24.52 -27.03
C ALA A 21 -16.04 -23.58 -25.84
N ILE A 22 -16.68 -23.86 -24.71
CA ILE A 22 -16.52 -23.08 -23.46
C ILE A 22 -15.06 -23.09 -23.00
N ALA A 23 -14.42 -24.26 -22.95
CA ALA A 23 -13.01 -24.39 -22.55
C ALA A 23 -12.09 -23.58 -23.48
N THR A 24 -12.34 -23.62 -24.79
CA THR A 24 -11.55 -22.89 -25.79
C THR A 24 -11.72 -21.38 -25.60
N VAL A 25 -12.95 -20.88 -25.51
CA VAL A 25 -13.23 -19.45 -25.31
C VAL A 25 -12.64 -18.95 -23.99
N THR A 26 -12.77 -19.73 -22.92
CA THR A 26 -12.20 -19.40 -21.59
C THR A 26 -10.68 -19.33 -21.65
N THR A 27 -10.04 -20.28 -22.33
CA THR A 27 -8.59 -20.33 -22.49
C THR A 27 -8.09 -19.15 -23.33
N MET A 28 -8.71 -18.90 -24.50
CA MET A 28 -8.38 -17.77 -25.36
C MET A 28 -8.55 -16.43 -24.65
N THR A 29 -9.64 -16.25 -23.91
CA THR A 29 -9.89 -15.04 -23.13
C THR A 29 -8.85 -14.87 -22.03
N SER A 30 -8.50 -15.95 -21.32
CA SER A 30 -7.49 -15.93 -20.25
C SER A 30 -6.11 -15.57 -20.79
N LEU A 31 -5.72 -16.15 -21.94
CA LEU A 31 -4.46 -15.82 -22.61
C LEU A 31 -4.46 -14.38 -23.11
N TYR A 32 -5.57 -13.90 -23.70
CA TYR A 32 -5.72 -12.51 -24.12
C TYR A 32 -5.56 -11.54 -22.94
N LEU A 33 -6.25 -11.79 -21.82
CA LEU A 33 -6.13 -10.97 -20.62
C LEU A 33 -4.69 -11.03 -20.06
N TYR A 34 -4.06 -12.20 -20.04
CA TYR A 34 -2.70 -12.35 -19.53
C TYR A 34 -1.68 -11.58 -20.36
N PHE A 35 -1.70 -11.74 -21.69
CA PHE A 35 -0.69 -11.13 -22.56
C PHE A 35 -0.96 -9.67 -22.91
N ILE A 36 -2.23 -9.29 -23.08
CA ILE A 36 -2.62 -7.94 -23.55
C ILE A 36 -3.00 -7.02 -22.40
N HIS A 37 -3.68 -7.53 -21.37
CA HIS A 37 -4.21 -6.72 -20.27
C HIS A 37 -3.86 -7.23 -18.87
N PRO A 38 -2.56 -7.50 -18.56
CA PRO A 38 -2.16 -8.07 -17.27
C PRO A 38 -2.56 -7.19 -16.07
N SER A 39 -2.66 -5.87 -16.27
CA SER A 39 -3.11 -4.94 -15.23
C SER A 39 -4.56 -5.20 -14.77
N MET A 40 -5.44 -5.65 -15.67
CA MET A 40 -6.83 -5.97 -15.31
C MET A 40 -6.89 -7.20 -14.41
N ILE A 41 -6.06 -8.21 -14.66
CA ILE A 41 -5.96 -9.40 -13.81
C ILE A 41 -5.53 -9.00 -12.40
N ILE A 42 -4.48 -8.18 -12.30
CA ILE A 42 -3.93 -7.72 -11.02
C ILE A 42 -4.95 -6.89 -10.24
N GLN A 43 -5.62 -5.93 -10.89
CA GLN A 43 -6.63 -5.10 -10.24
C GLN A 43 -7.84 -5.94 -9.80
N THR A 44 -8.25 -6.91 -10.62
CA THR A 44 -9.33 -7.85 -10.26
C THR A 44 -8.94 -8.71 -9.07
N TYR A 45 -7.72 -9.24 -9.05
CA TYR A 45 -7.18 -10.00 -7.93
C TYR A 45 -7.23 -9.19 -6.63
N PHE A 46 -6.72 -7.95 -6.64
CA PHE A 46 -6.73 -7.08 -5.46
C PHE A 46 -8.14 -6.72 -4.99
N ASN A 47 -9.06 -6.44 -5.93
CA ASN A 47 -10.47 -6.18 -5.62
C ASN A 47 -11.16 -7.40 -4.98
N VAL A 48 -10.90 -8.61 -5.48
CA VAL A 48 -11.45 -9.85 -4.90
C VAL A 48 -10.85 -10.10 -3.52
N MET A 49 -9.54 -9.94 -3.36
CA MET A 49 -8.85 -10.12 -2.09
C MET A 49 -9.41 -9.20 -0.99
N VAL A 50 -9.58 -7.91 -1.28
CA VAL A 50 -10.14 -6.95 -0.30
C VAL A 50 -11.55 -7.34 0.13
N ARG A 51 -12.40 -7.75 -0.82
CA ARG A 51 -13.76 -8.24 -0.49
C ARG A 51 -13.72 -9.52 0.34
N TRP A 52 -12.82 -10.44 0.03
CA TRP A 52 -12.64 -11.68 0.79
C TRP A 52 -12.19 -11.42 2.24
N CYS A 53 -11.38 -10.39 2.46
CA CYS A 53 -11.00 -9.95 3.81
C CYS A 53 -12.13 -9.22 4.57
N GLY A 54 -13.31 -9.07 3.97
CA GLY A 54 -14.48 -8.43 4.56
C GLY A 54 -14.49 -6.90 4.46
N MET A 55 -13.60 -6.31 3.66
CA MET A 55 -13.55 -4.88 3.41
C MET A 55 -14.42 -4.49 2.22
N LYS A 56 -15.12 -3.36 2.35
CA LYS A 56 -15.87 -2.69 1.29
C LYS A 56 -15.07 -1.47 0.83
N ILE A 57 -14.86 -1.35 -0.49
CA ILE A 57 -14.25 -0.14 -1.07
C ILE A 57 -15.34 0.93 -1.17
N LYS A 58 -15.08 2.09 -0.59
CA LYS A 58 -15.98 3.25 -0.56
C LYS A 58 -15.28 4.49 -1.10
N TYR A 59 -16.10 5.45 -1.48
CA TYR A 59 -15.68 6.76 -1.95
C TYR A 59 -16.47 7.83 -1.23
N ILE A 60 -15.82 8.95 -0.89
CA ILE A 60 -16.48 10.10 -0.30
C ILE A 60 -15.90 11.38 -0.89
N LYS A 61 -16.79 12.27 -1.35
CA LYS A 61 -16.43 13.57 -1.93
C LYS A 61 -16.23 14.59 -0.82
N ALA A 62 -15.21 15.43 -0.93
CA ALA A 62 -15.06 16.59 -0.05
C ALA A 62 -16.15 17.63 -0.35
N GLU A 63 -16.69 18.29 0.68
CA GLU A 63 -17.83 19.22 0.53
C GLU A 63 -17.51 20.40 -0.41
N ASP A 64 -16.29 20.94 -0.32
CA ASP A 64 -15.92 22.19 -1.01
C ASP A 64 -15.15 22.00 -2.33
N SER A 65 -15.05 20.77 -2.85
CA SER A 65 -14.24 20.52 -4.07
C SER A 65 -14.61 19.22 -4.78
N ASP A 66 -14.13 19.05 -6.01
CA ASP A 66 -14.20 17.77 -6.73
C ASP A 66 -13.19 16.72 -6.23
N PHE A 67 -12.56 16.96 -5.07
CA PHE A 67 -11.66 16.02 -4.43
C PHE A 67 -12.44 14.83 -3.86
N VAL A 68 -12.06 13.61 -4.28
CA VAL A 68 -12.68 12.36 -3.85
C VAL A 68 -11.66 11.53 -3.07
N PHE A 69 -12.04 11.09 -1.87
CA PHE A 69 -11.30 10.09 -1.11
C PHE A 69 -11.77 8.70 -1.45
N SER A 70 -10.85 7.76 -1.61
CA SER A 70 -11.10 6.32 -1.65
C SER A 70 -10.54 5.64 -0.42
N TYR A 71 -11.28 4.66 0.10
CA TYR A 71 -10.88 3.93 1.29
C TYR A 71 -11.56 2.56 1.34
N GLY A 72 -10.92 1.62 2.04
CA GLY A 72 -11.54 0.35 2.41
C GLY A 72 -12.11 0.41 3.83
N GLU A 73 -13.27 -0.16 4.06
CA GLU A 73 -13.94 -0.16 5.37
C GLU A 73 -14.43 -1.57 5.74
N LYS A 74 -14.22 -1.97 6.99
CA LYS A 74 -14.76 -3.21 7.59
C LYS A 74 -15.40 -2.89 8.93
N GLY A 75 -16.54 -3.51 9.20
CA GLY A 75 -17.31 -3.28 10.43
C GLY A 75 -18.04 -1.94 10.43
N GLU A 76 -18.60 -1.55 11.57
CA GLU A 76 -19.31 -0.29 11.76
C GLU A 76 -18.84 0.37 13.06
N GLN A 77 -18.82 1.70 13.10
CA GLN A 77 -18.44 2.43 14.29
C GLN A 77 -19.44 2.20 15.43
N VAL A 78 -18.95 1.66 16.55
CA VAL A 78 -19.76 1.45 17.77
C VAL A 78 -19.32 2.43 18.86
N LYS A 79 -20.28 3.10 19.50
CA LYS A 79 -20.00 4.05 20.59
C LYS A 79 -19.27 3.33 21.74
N GLY A 80 -18.17 3.91 22.22
CA GLY A 80 -17.36 3.34 23.30
C GLY A 80 -16.35 2.27 22.83
N GLN A 81 -16.32 1.95 21.54
CA GLN A 81 -15.33 1.05 20.95
C GLN A 81 -14.47 1.81 19.93
N ALA A 82 -13.15 1.84 20.16
CA ALA A 82 -12.22 2.53 19.27
C ALA A 82 -12.22 1.91 17.87
N SER A 83 -12.38 2.75 16.85
CA SER A 83 -12.13 2.37 15.45
C SER A 83 -10.63 2.39 15.16
N ILE A 84 -10.22 1.81 14.04
CA ILE A 84 -8.83 1.80 13.58
C ILE A 84 -8.74 2.53 12.22
N LEU A 85 -7.92 3.58 12.15
CA LEU A 85 -7.52 4.23 10.90
C LEU A 85 -6.16 3.69 10.45
N LEU A 86 -6.07 3.16 9.23
CA LEU A 86 -4.86 2.60 8.63
C LEU A 86 -4.33 3.52 7.53
N LEU A 87 -3.05 3.90 7.62
CA LEU A 87 -2.35 4.78 6.67
C LEU A 87 -1.19 4.05 5.98
N HIS A 88 -1.28 3.88 4.65
CA HIS A 88 -0.32 3.08 3.89
C HIS A 88 1.01 3.80 3.64
N GLY A 89 2.03 3.04 3.21
CA GLY A 89 3.33 3.57 2.83
C GLY A 89 3.35 4.26 1.46
N PHE A 90 4.45 4.92 1.13
CA PHE A 90 4.63 5.58 -0.16
C PHE A 90 4.41 4.61 -1.34
N THR A 91 3.69 5.05 -2.39
CA THR A 91 3.26 4.27 -3.58
C THR A 91 2.35 3.08 -3.34
N ALA A 92 1.96 2.82 -2.09
CA ALA A 92 0.96 1.81 -1.75
C ALA A 92 -0.45 2.43 -1.77
N ASP A 93 -1.42 1.64 -1.36
CA ASP A 93 -2.84 1.98 -1.22
C ASP A 93 -3.47 1.06 -0.16
N HIS A 94 -4.80 1.16 0.03
CA HIS A 94 -5.55 0.39 1.00
C HIS A 94 -5.47 -1.14 0.79
N PHE A 95 -5.12 -1.63 -0.41
CA PHE A 95 -4.97 -3.07 -0.65
C PHE A 95 -3.87 -3.68 0.21
N MET A 96 -2.85 -2.90 0.59
CA MET A 96 -1.76 -3.32 1.49
C MET A 96 -2.27 -3.90 2.81
N PHE A 97 -3.42 -3.40 3.29
CA PHE A 97 -3.94 -3.78 4.61
C PHE A 97 -4.84 -5.01 4.59
N ALA A 98 -5.26 -5.53 3.43
CA ALA A 98 -6.23 -6.63 3.39
C ALA A 98 -5.80 -7.85 4.24
N PRO A 99 -4.54 -8.34 4.19
CA PRO A 99 -4.11 -9.45 5.03
C PRO A 99 -4.12 -9.13 6.53
N ILE A 100 -3.87 -7.88 6.91
CA ILE A 100 -3.93 -7.43 8.30
C ILE A 100 -5.40 -7.41 8.75
N VAL A 101 -6.27 -6.79 7.94
CA VAL A 101 -7.69 -6.62 8.24
C VAL A 101 -8.42 -7.95 8.32
N GLN A 102 -8.00 -8.97 7.57
CA GLN A 102 -8.51 -10.33 7.68
C GLN A 102 -8.38 -10.90 9.10
N ASN A 103 -7.31 -10.56 9.81
CA ASN A 103 -7.02 -11.03 11.16
C ASN A 103 -7.65 -10.15 12.26
N ILE A 104 -8.26 -9.02 11.89
CA ILE A 104 -8.97 -8.16 12.83
C ILE A 104 -10.40 -8.72 13.04
N PRO A 105 -10.86 -8.89 14.29
CA PRO A 105 -12.22 -9.33 14.57
C PRO A 105 -13.29 -8.49 13.86
N SER A 106 -14.34 -9.13 13.36
CA SER A 106 -15.38 -8.47 12.53
C SER A 106 -16.15 -7.35 13.24
N TYR A 107 -16.19 -7.38 14.58
CA TYR A 107 -16.84 -6.36 15.39
C TYR A 107 -15.98 -5.09 15.58
N ILE A 108 -14.70 -5.11 15.17
CA ILE A 108 -13.85 -3.91 15.20
C ILE A 108 -14.01 -3.16 13.88
N HIS A 109 -14.34 -1.87 14.00
CA HIS A 109 -14.41 -0.95 12.86
C HIS A 109 -13.01 -0.56 12.38
N VAL A 110 -12.75 -0.78 11.10
CA VAL A 110 -11.46 -0.49 10.47
C VAL A 110 -11.68 0.29 9.18
N ILE A 111 -10.93 1.39 9.03
CA ILE A 111 -10.88 2.21 7.82
C ILE A 111 -9.43 2.28 7.33
N ALA A 112 -9.20 1.94 6.07
CA ALA A 112 -7.92 2.06 5.39
C ALA A 112 -8.01 3.11 4.29
N LEU A 113 -7.39 4.27 4.50
CA LEU A 113 -7.46 5.41 3.60
C LEU A 113 -6.40 5.29 2.49
N ASP A 114 -6.80 5.50 1.24
CA ASP A 114 -5.86 5.88 0.18
C ASP A 114 -5.46 7.33 0.39
N LEU A 115 -4.18 7.57 0.69
CA LEU A 115 -3.65 8.91 0.89
C LEU A 115 -3.79 9.75 -0.38
N PRO A 116 -3.92 11.09 -0.28
CA PRO A 116 -3.93 12.00 -1.41
C PRO A 116 -2.88 11.64 -2.48
N GLY A 117 -3.35 11.51 -3.72
CA GLY A 117 -2.52 11.11 -4.88
C GLY A 117 -2.14 9.64 -4.95
N HIS A 118 -2.67 8.78 -4.07
CA HIS A 118 -2.47 7.33 -4.07
C HIS A 118 -3.78 6.59 -4.31
N GLY A 119 -3.68 5.29 -4.62
CA GLY A 119 -4.84 4.40 -4.80
C GLY A 119 -5.91 5.00 -5.72
N PHE A 120 -7.13 5.17 -5.24
CA PHE A 120 -8.19 5.85 -6.00
C PHE A 120 -8.60 7.20 -5.41
N THR A 121 -7.84 7.74 -4.45
CA THR A 121 -8.03 9.11 -3.95
C THR A 121 -7.49 10.10 -4.98
N SER A 122 -8.21 11.22 -5.15
CA SER A 122 -7.81 12.32 -6.02
C SER A 122 -6.37 12.81 -5.68
N PRO A 123 -5.59 13.22 -6.69
CA PRO A 123 -4.35 13.93 -6.42
C PRO A 123 -4.62 15.27 -5.74
N PRO A 124 -3.68 15.81 -4.95
CA PRO A 124 -3.75 17.18 -4.45
C PRO A 124 -3.98 18.18 -5.60
N LEU A 125 -4.70 19.27 -5.32
CA LEU A 125 -4.97 20.31 -6.31
C LEU A 125 -3.69 21.10 -6.61
N GLU A 126 -3.67 21.81 -7.72
CA GLU A 126 -2.54 22.68 -8.04
C GLU A 126 -2.35 23.75 -6.96
N GLY A 127 -1.11 23.89 -6.47
CA GLY A 127 -0.78 24.79 -5.37
C GLY A 127 -1.01 24.23 -3.96
N ASP A 128 -1.63 23.04 -3.82
CA ASP A 128 -1.71 22.37 -2.52
C ASP A 128 -0.30 21.94 -2.05
N ASP A 129 -0.08 22.03 -0.74
CA ASP A 129 1.05 21.36 -0.11
C ASP A 129 0.90 19.84 -0.25
N ILE A 130 1.88 19.20 -0.88
CA ILE A 130 1.90 17.74 -1.06
C ILE A 130 2.69 17.03 0.04
N GLY A 131 3.44 17.76 0.86
CA GLY A 131 4.25 17.24 1.95
C GLY A 131 3.42 16.76 3.14
N PHE A 132 4.10 16.42 4.25
CA PHE A 132 3.44 15.86 5.43
C PHE A 132 2.35 16.78 6.01
N HIS A 133 2.51 18.11 5.97
CA HIS A 133 1.51 19.03 6.49
C HIS A 133 0.22 19.01 5.67
N GLY A 134 0.33 19.11 4.34
CA GLY A 134 -0.82 18.99 3.44
C GLY A 134 -1.49 17.61 3.50
N GLN A 135 -0.70 16.54 3.56
CA GLN A 135 -1.21 15.18 3.75
C GLN A 135 -2.00 15.06 5.07
N LEU A 136 -1.48 15.59 6.19
CA LEU A 136 -2.20 15.60 7.48
C LEU A 136 -3.51 16.38 7.41
N LYS A 137 -3.52 17.54 6.74
CA LYS A 137 -4.74 18.35 6.55
C LYS A 137 -5.82 17.53 5.83
N ARG A 138 -5.45 16.82 4.77
CA ARG A 138 -6.36 15.96 4.00
C ARG A 138 -6.81 14.73 4.80
N VAL A 139 -5.92 14.10 5.57
CA VAL A 139 -6.30 13.00 6.49
C VAL A 139 -7.29 13.48 7.54
N LYS A 140 -7.08 14.66 8.13
CA LYS A 140 -8.03 15.25 9.09
C LYS A 140 -9.39 15.53 8.45
N GLN A 141 -9.40 16.13 7.25
CA GLN A 141 -10.63 16.34 6.48
C GLN A 141 -11.37 15.03 6.25
N PHE A 142 -10.67 13.98 5.82
CA PHE A 142 -11.25 12.66 5.64
C PHE A 142 -11.86 12.12 6.94
N VAL A 143 -11.11 12.16 8.05
CA VAL A 143 -11.56 11.70 9.39
C VAL A 143 -12.86 12.37 9.81
N ASP A 144 -13.02 13.65 9.53
CA ASP A 144 -14.27 14.38 9.83
C ASP A 144 -15.41 13.94 8.92
N LEU A 145 -15.17 13.84 7.61
CA LEU A 145 -16.18 13.45 6.61
C LEU A 145 -16.75 12.06 6.87
N VAL A 146 -15.92 11.09 7.29
CA VAL A 146 -16.40 9.73 7.62
C VAL A 146 -16.93 9.61 9.05
N GLY A 147 -16.90 10.68 9.83
CA GLY A 147 -17.41 10.71 11.21
C GLY A 147 -16.55 9.97 12.23
N LEU A 148 -15.29 9.66 11.91
CA LEU A 148 -14.35 9.05 12.85
C LEU A 148 -14.07 9.97 14.04
N SER A 149 -14.17 11.29 13.87
CA SER A 149 -13.94 12.28 14.94
C SER A 149 -15.01 12.32 16.05
N LYS A 150 -16.08 11.51 15.96
CA LYS A 150 -17.12 11.42 17.00
C LYS A 150 -16.62 10.85 18.34
N GLN A 151 -15.52 10.10 18.34
CA GLN A 151 -14.86 9.58 19.53
C GLN A 151 -13.39 9.25 19.22
N PRO A 152 -12.52 9.13 20.24
CA PRO A 152 -11.12 8.75 20.00
C PRO A 152 -10.97 7.40 19.29
N PHE A 153 -10.00 7.30 18.38
CA PHE A 153 -9.72 6.12 17.57
C PHE A 153 -8.22 5.79 17.53
N LEU A 154 -7.87 4.56 17.17
CA LEU A 154 -6.50 4.15 16.98
C LEU A 154 -6.03 4.55 15.58
N VAL A 155 -4.83 5.14 15.48
CA VAL A 155 -4.19 5.40 14.18
C VAL A 155 -2.99 4.49 14.02
N ALA A 156 -2.95 3.71 12.94
CA ALA A 156 -1.81 2.88 12.61
C ALA A 156 -1.31 3.19 11.20
N GLY A 157 0.00 3.13 11.00
CA GLY A 157 0.57 3.39 9.68
C GLY A 157 1.91 2.74 9.44
N VAL A 158 2.23 2.55 8.15
CA VAL A 158 3.46 1.91 7.68
C VAL A 158 4.32 2.91 6.93
N SER A 159 5.62 3.00 7.25
CA SER A 159 6.58 3.86 6.55
C SER A 159 6.15 5.33 6.53
N MET A 160 5.91 5.92 5.35
CA MET A 160 5.32 7.26 5.21
C MET A 160 4.01 7.41 6.01
N GLY A 161 3.13 6.41 5.96
CA GLY A 161 1.90 6.37 6.76
C GLY A 161 2.17 6.26 8.26
N GLY A 162 3.28 5.64 8.67
CA GLY A 162 3.72 5.59 10.07
C GLY A 162 4.11 6.97 10.60
N SER A 163 4.84 7.75 9.82
CA SER A 163 5.14 9.15 10.17
C SER A 163 3.88 10.01 10.21
N LEU A 164 2.98 9.83 9.23
CA LEU A 164 1.69 10.51 9.25
C LEU A 164 0.87 10.13 10.49
N ALA A 165 0.86 8.86 10.91
CA ALA A 165 0.15 8.42 12.11
C ALA A 165 0.70 9.11 13.37
N GLY A 166 2.03 9.14 13.55
CA GLY A 166 2.67 9.83 14.66
C GLY A 166 2.43 11.33 14.65
N LEU A 167 2.57 11.98 13.49
CA LEU A 167 2.30 13.41 13.35
C LEU A 167 0.82 13.76 13.55
N PHE A 168 -0.09 12.87 13.15
CA PHE A 168 -1.52 13.04 13.39
C PHE A 168 -1.83 12.97 14.89
N ALA A 169 -1.25 12.01 15.60
CA ALA A 169 -1.38 11.88 17.06
C ALA A 169 -0.79 13.09 17.80
N ALA A 170 0.35 13.61 17.34
CA ALA A 170 0.98 14.81 17.90
C ALA A 170 0.16 16.09 17.66
N ARG A 171 -0.54 16.18 16.51
CA ARG A 171 -1.30 17.37 16.13
C ARG A 171 -2.74 17.37 16.66
N TYR A 172 -3.34 16.20 16.80
CA TYR A 172 -4.73 16.01 17.21
C TYR A 172 -4.86 15.02 18.38
N PRO A 173 -4.20 15.25 19.53
CA PRO A 173 -4.14 14.28 20.64
C PRO A 173 -5.53 13.89 21.17
N TRP A 174 -6.51 14.81 21.11
CA TRP A 174 -7.89 14.55 21.55
C TRP A 174 -8.68 13.58 20.66
N LEU A 175 -8.19 13.25 19.46
CA LEU A 175 -8.81 12.30 18.54
C LEU A 175 -8.19 10.90 18.60
N VAL A 176 -7.04 10.74 19.24
CA VAL A 176 -6.24 9.50 19.12
C VAL A 176 -6.21 8.76 20.44
N SER A 177 -6.79 7.55 20.48
CA SER A 177 -6.76 6.69 21.67
C SER A 177 -5.45 5.93 21.81
N ALA A 178 -4.80 5.59 20.71
CA ALA A 178 -3.48 4.99 20.63
C ALA A 178 -2.89 5.16 19.23
N VAL A 179 -1.56 5.10 19.10
CA VAL A 179 -0.88 5.14 17.80
C VAL A 179 0.06 3.95 17.63
N SER A 180 0.07 3.35 16.43
CA SER A 180 1.03 2.31 16.04
C SER A 180 1.79 2.71 14.77
N MET A 181 3.11 2.83 14.89
CA MET A 181 4.00 3.25 13.82
C MET A 181 4.89 2.08 13.41
N THR A 182 4.68 1.55 12.21
CA THR A 182 5.50 0.46 11.65
C THR A 182 6.54 1.02 10.70
N CYS A 183 7.81 0.88 11.07
CA CYS A 183 8.97 1.37 10.33
C CYS A 183 8.79 2.83 9.84
N PRO A 184 8.38 3.78 10.71
CA PRO A 184 8.02 5.13 10.30
C PRO A 184 9.12 5.83 9.53
N SER A 185 8.70 6.70 8.60
CA SER A 185 9.59 7.55 7.84
C SER A 185 10.21 8.69 8.68
N MET A 186 11.23 8.37 9.46
CA MET A 186 11.98 9.29 10.34
C MET A 186 13.49 9.13 10.21
N LYS A 187 14.28 10.14 10.54
CA LYS A 187 15.74 10.03 10.67
C LYS A 187 16.07 8.96 11.71
N THR A 188 16.92 8.03 11.29
CA THR A 188 17.47 6.97 12.13
C THR A 188 18.94 7.28 12.45
N PRO A 189 19.50 6.73 13.54
CA PRO A 189 20.92 6.93 13.87
C PRO A 189 21.87 6.46 12.76
N GLU A 190 21.47 5.42 12.04
CA GLU A 190 22.18 4.88 10.89
C GLU A 190 21.30 4.98 9.65
N ASP A 191 21.89 5.36 8.53
CA ASP A 191 21.19 5.31 7.25
C ASP A 191 20.98 3.85 6.83
N SER A 192 19.78 3.54 6.37
CA SER A 192 19.59 2.28 5.66
C SER A 192 20.29 2.30 4.32
N ARG A 193 20.44 1.11 3.73
CA ARG A 193 20.93 0.98 2.36
C ARG A 193 20.09 1.79 1.38
N MET A 194 18.76 1.79 1.52
CA MET A 194 17.88 2.57 0.63
C MET A 194 18.07 4.09 0.81
N ILE A 195 18.22 4.57 2.05
CA ILE A 195 18.46 6.00 2.32
C ILE A 195 19.82 6.42 1.75
N SER A 196 20.84 5.59 1.91
CA SER A 196 22.18 5.82 1.35
C SER A 196 22.14 5.87 -0.18
N GLU A 197 21.52 4.87 -0.82
CA GLU A 197 21.35 4.83 -2.28
C GLU A 197 20.56 6.07 -2.79
N ASN A 198 19.49 6.48 -2.09
CA ASN A 198 18.75 7.70 -2.44
C ASN A 198 19.63 8.95 -2.35
N ARG A 199 20.43 9.09 -1.29
CA ARG A 199 21.35 10.24 -1.14
C ARG A 199 22.34 10.29 -2.29
N ASP A 200 22.98 9.16 -2.61
CA ASP A 200 23.94 9.08 -3.71
C ASP A 200 23.29 9.43 -5.05
N ASN A 201 22.08 8.92 -5.30
CA ASN A 201 21.32 9.20 -6.52
C ASN A 201 20.95 10.68 -6.65
N VAL A 202 20.53 11.32 -5.55
CA VAL A 202 20.24 12.77 -5.48
C VAL A 202 21.49 13.58 -5.81
N LEU A 203 22.64 13.24 -5.22
CA LEU A 203 23.92 13.91 -5.48
C LEU A 203 24.34 13.80 -6.95
N GLN A 204 24.16 12.62 -7.56
CA GLN A 204 24.53 12.38 -8.95
C GLN A 204 23.59 13.04 -9.96
N SER A 205 22.38 13.43 -9.55
CA SER A 205 21.32 13.90 -10.45
C SER A 205 20.94 15.37 -10.24
N GLY A 206 21.90 16.21 -9.86
CA GLY A 206 21.70 17.65 -9.72
C GLY A 206 20.85 18.06 -8.52
N GLY A 207 20.81 17.24 -7.47
CA GLY A 207 20.15 17.57 -6.20
C GLY A 207 18.71 17.09 -6.09
N GLN A 208 18.21 16.24 -7.01
CA GLN A 208 16.85 15.69 -6.96
C GLN A 208 16.80 14.23 -7.43
N LEU A 209 15.79 13.49 -6.94
CA LEU A 209 15.43 12.20 -7.51
C LEU A 209 14.72 12.38 -8.85
N THR A 210 15.01 11.48 -9.77
CA THR A 210 14.37 11.31 -11.09
C THR A 210 13.69 9.94 -11.15
N LEU A 211 12.84 9.72 -12.15
CA LEU A 211 12.25 8.39 -12.38
C LEU A 211 13.30 7.31 -12.63
N ASP A 212 14.44 7.71 -13.22
CA ASP A 212 15.52 6.78 -13.57
C ASP A 212 16.42 6.45 -12.39
N ASN A 213 16.49 7.28 -11.35
CA ASN A 213 17.35 7.00 -10.19
C ASN A 213 16.57 6.59 -8.93
N CYS A 214 15.24 6.77 -8.89
CA CYS A 214 14.45 6.47 -7.70
C CYS A 214 14.25 4.94 -7.53
N PRO A 215 14.76 4.30 -6.46
CA PRO A 215 14.65 2.84 -6.26
C PRO A 215 13.21 2.33 -6.09
N ILE A 216 12.34 3.18 -5.53
CA ILE A 216 10.93 2.87 -5.20
C ILE A 216 9.95 3.23 -6.33
N LEU A 217 10.43 3.85 -7.41
CA LEU A 217 9.68 4.15 -8.64
C LEU A 217 10.27 3.39 -9.84
N PRO A 218 10.20 2.05 -9.86
CA PRO A 218 10.82 1.24 -10.89
C PRO A 218 10.20 1.51 -12.27
N GLN A 219 11.05 1.63 -13.29
CA GLN A 219 10.63 1.84 -14.67
C GLN A 219 10.61 0.57 -15.53
N THR A 220 11.26 -0.51 -15.10
CA THR A 220 11.34 -1.79 -15.82
C THR A 220 11.01 -2.97 -14.91
N PRO A 221 10.59 -4.13 -15.45
CA PRO A 221 10.28 -5.31 -14.65
C PRO A 221 11.44 -5.76 -13.76
N GLU A 222 12.67 -5.64 -14.24
CA GLU A 222 13.89 -5.99 -13.52
C GLU A 222 14.07 -5.07 -12.31
N ARG A 223 13.84 -3.77 -12.50
CA ARG A 223 13.88 -2.80 -11.39
C ARG A 223 12.73 -3.01 -10.42
N LEU A 224 11.54 -3.40 -10.90
CA LEU A 224 10.43 -3.74 -10.02
C LEU A 224 10.75 -4.98 -9.19
N GLN A 225 11.32 -6.03 -9.80
CA GLN A 225 11.77 -7.20 -9.07
C GLN A 225 12.84 -6.83 -8.04
N LYS A 226 13.83 -6.00 -8.39
CA LYS A 226 14.82 -5.50 -7.43
C LYS A 226 14.15 -4.72 -6.28
N MET A 227 13.17 -3.87 -6.57
CA MET A 227 12.39 -3.14 -5.55
C MET A 227 11.62 -4.10 -4.64
N LEU A 228 11.01 -5.16 -5.18
CA LEU A 228 10.34 -6.19 -4.38
C LEU A 228 11.35 -6.96 -3.52
N ASP A 229 12.54 -7.24 -4.07
CA ASP A 229 13.57 -7.99 -3.38
C ASP A 229 14.07 -7.27 -2.10
N ILE A 230 14.09 -5.93 -2.13
CA ILE A 230 14.50 -5.09 -0.98
C ILE A 230 13.35 -4.76 -0.02
N THR A 231 12.08 -4.82 -0.47
CA THR A 231 10.91 -4.41 0.33
C THR A 231 10.18 -5.58 0.99
N HIS A 232 10.44 -6.82 0.57
CA HIS A 232 9.78 -8.01 1.11
C HIS A 232 10.80 -8.92 1.81
N TYR A 233 10.50 -9.34 3.05
CA TYR A 233 11.41 -10.17 3.83
C TYR A 233 11.62 -11.59 3.25
N TYR A 234 10.60 -12.21 2.64
CA TYR A 234 10.74 -13.54 2.00
C TYR A 234 11.07 -13.47 0.50
N SER A 235 11.91 -12.51 0.08
CA SER A 235 12.17 -12.09 -1.32
C SER A 235 12.83 -13.09 -2.28
N ARG A 236 12.64 -14.40 -2.12
CA ARG A 236 13.06 -15.38 -3.13
C ARG A 236 11.98 -15.73 -4.14
N ILE A 237 10.86 -15.00 -4.15
CA ILE A 237 9.80 -15.19 -5.12
C ILE A 237 10.15 -14.43 -6.41
N ARG A 238 10.34 -15.18 -7.49
CA ARG A 238 10.47 -14.63 -8.83
C ARG A 238 9.11 -14.56 -9.49
N TYR A 239 8.66 -13.34 -9.78
CA TYR A 239 7.37 -13.13 -10.42
C TYR A 239 7.48 -13.29 -11.94
N PRO A 240 6.46 -13.86 -12.61
CA PRO A 240 6.44 -13.88 -14.06
C PRO A 240 6.53 -12.46 -14.63
N GLN A 241 7.37 -12.28 -15.64
CA GLN A 241 7.60 -10.99 -16.32
C GLN A 241 6.29 -10.29 -16.73
N GLN A 242 5.30 -11.05 -17.16
CA GLN A 242 4.00 -10.51 -17.56
C GLN A 242 3.21 -9.90 -16.39
N ILE A 243 3.30 -10.49 -15.19
CA ILE A 243 2.71 -9.94 -13.97
C ILE A 243 3.42 -8.64 -13.59
N LEU A 244 4.76 -8.63 -13.62
CA LEU A 244 5.55 -7.44 -13.34
C LEU A 244 5.21 -6.28 -14.29
N LYS A 245 5.01 -6.56 -15.59
CA LYS A 245 4.54 -5.56 -16.57
C LYS A 245 3.18 -4.98 -16.18
N GLY A 246 2.24 -5.82 -15.74
CA GLY A 246 0.94 -5.37 -15.28
C GLY A 246 1.01 -4.48 -14.04
N VAL A 247 1.83 -4.85 -13.04
CA VAL A 247 2.06 -4.06 -11.83
C VAL A 247 2.70 -2.70 -12.19
N LEU A 248 3.72 -2.71 -13.06
CA LEU A 248 4.36 -1.48 -13.53
C LEU A 248 3.38 -0.55 -14.23
N LYS A 249 2.52 -1.08 -15.10
CA LYS A 249 1.51 -0.27 -15.81
C LYS A 249 0.62 0.47 -14.83
N LEU A 250 0.18 -0.18 -13.75
CA LEU A 250 -0.64 0.44 -12.70
C LEU A 250 0.14 1.50 -11.90
N ARG A 251 1.39 1.19 -11.50
CA ARG A 251 2.23 2.10 -10.72
C ARG A 251 2.61 3.37 -11.49
N LYS A 252 2.95 3.22 -12.78
CA LYS A 252 3.43 4.33 -13.63
C LYS A 252 2.40 5.45 -13.83
N GLN A 253 1.11 5.15 -13.74
CA GLN A 253 0.04 6.14 -13.91
C GLN A 253 0.15 7.33 -12.95
N LYS A 254 0.80 7.15 -11.79
CA LYS A 254 0.94 8.19 -10.75
C LYS A 254 2.38 8.65 -10.54
N ASN A 255 3.30 8.27 -11.43
CA ASN A 255 4.73 8.54 -11.24
C ASN A 255 5.04 10.04 -11.12
N ASP A 256 4.36 10.91 -11.86
CA ASP A 256 4.60 12.36 -11.80
C ASP A 256 4.30 12.91 -10.40
N HIS A 257 3.17 12.51 -9.81
CA HIS A 257 2.83 12.88 -8.44
C HIS A 257 3.79 12.24 -7.44
N HIS A 258 4.02 10.92 -7.54
CA HIS A 258 4.89 10.22 -6.61
C HIS A 258 6.34 10.74 -6.64
N LEU A 259 6.88 11.13 -7.80
CA LEU A 259 8.23 11.68 -7.88
C LEU A 259 8.34 13.05 -7.20
N LYS A 260 7.36 13.93 -7.43
CA LYS A 260 7.27 15.23 -6.73
C LYS A 260 7.20 15.01 -5.22
N LEU A 261 6.33 14.10 -4.78
CA LEU A 261 6.17 13.76 -3.38
C LEU A 261 7.45 13.14 -2.78
N ALA A 262 8.14 12.26 -3.51
CA ALA A 262 9.39 11.65 -3.06
C ALA A 262 10.44 12.71 -2.75
N ASN A 263 10.62 13.68 -3.66
CA ASN A 263 11.56 14.79 -3.47
C ASN A 263 11.20 15.67 -2.26
N VAL A 264 9.90 15.87 -1.98
CA VAL A 264 9.47 16.59 -0.76
C VAL A 264 9.76 15.77 0.48
N ILE A 265 9.41 14.49 0.52
CA ILE A 265 9.55 13.63 1.71
C ILE A 265 11.02 13.42 2.11
N ILE A 266 11.93 13.31 1.15
CA ILE A 266 13.36 13.12 1.41
C ILE A 266 14.07 14.41 1.81
N SER A 267 13.42 15.58 1.69
CA SER A 267 14.00 16.85 2.13
C SER A 267 14.32 16.78 3.63
N GLU A 268 15.36 17.51 4.06
CA GLU A 268 15.79 17.51 5.46
C GLU A 268 14.66 17.95 6.40
N GLU A 269 13.92 19.00 6.00
CA GLU A 269 12.75 19.50 6.73
C GLU A 269 11.69 18.41 6.93
N SER A 270 11.32 17.70 5.87
CA SER A 270 10.30 16.64 5.98
C SER A 270 10.80 15.40 6.73
N SER A 271 12.08 15.06 6.58
CA SER A 271 12.67 13.85 7.14
C SER A 271 12.81 13.86 8.67
N THR A 272 12.85 15.06 9.27
CA THR A 272 13.00 15.29 10.72
C THR A 272 11.69 15.67 11.41
N LEU A 273 10.61 15.84 10.64
CA LEU A 273 9.36 16.40 11.12
C LEU A 273 8.72 15.57 12.23
N LEU A 274 8.79 14.22 12.13
CA LEU A 274 8.21 13.34 13.14
C LEU A 274 8.97 13.48 14.48
N GLU A 275 10.29 13.37 14.45
CA GLU A 275 11.19 13.44 15.61
C GLU A 275 10.99 14.72 16.40
N ASN A 276 10.91 15.84 15.68
CA ASN A 276 10.68 17.15 16.25
C ASN A 276 9.30 17.27 16.94
N ASN A 277 8.35 16.38 16.65
CA ASN A 277 6.99 16.40 17.20
C ASN A 277 6.65 15.19 18.10
N LEU A 278 7.56 14.22 18.30
CA LEU A 278 7.31 13.03 19.12
C LEU A 278 6.91 13.37 20.56
N HIS A 279 7.50 14.42 21.13
CA HIS A 279 7.22 14.89 22.49
C HIS A 279 5.78 15.38 22.70
N ARG A 280 5.01 15.57 21.62
CA ARG A 280 3.62 16.05 21.64
C ARG A 280 2.60 14.90 21.58
N ILE A 281 3.05 13.66 21.46
CA ILE A 281 2.16 12.49 21.44
C ILE A 281 1.80 12.14 22.89
N GLU A 282 0.52 12.29 23.24
CA GLU A 282 0.02 12.06 24.61
C GLU A 282 -0.54 10.65 24.82
N CYS A 283 -0.88 9.95 23.75
CA CYS A 283 -1.51 8.63 23.79
C CYS A 283 -0.50 7.47 23.86
N PRO A 284 -0.93 6.27 24.29
CA PRO A 284 -0.12 5.05 24.18
C PRO A 284 0.42 4.85 22.76
N THR A 285 1.73 4.68 22.66
CA THR A 285 2.46 4.63 21.39
C THR A 285 3.19 3.30 21.23
N GLN A 286 2.93 2.60 20.13
CA GLN A 286 3.67 1.44 19.69
C GLN A 286 4.55 1.83 18.50
N VAL A 287 5.82 1.43 18.53
CA VAL A 287 6.73 1.52 17.38
C VAL A 287 7.19 0.11 17.04
N LEU A 288 6.93 -0.33 15.81
CA LEU A 288 7.33 -1.62 15.29
C LEU A 288 8.45 -1.44 14.26
N TRP A 289 9.47 -2.28 14.33
CA TRP A 289 10.60 -2.24 13.41
C TRP A 289 11.02 -3.64 12.97
N GLY A 290 11.36 -3.78 11.69
CA GLY A 290 11.93 -5.02 11.17
C GLY A 290 13.40 -5.15 11.56
N LYS A 291 13.80 -6.29 12.14
CA LYS A 291 15.22 -6.55 12.49
C LYS A 291 16.14 -6.49 11.27
N GLU A 292 15.65 -6.94 10.12
CA GLU A 292 16.39 -6.98 8.84
C GLU A 292 15.82 -5.98 7.83
N ASP A 293 15.25 -4.87 8.32
CA ASP A 293 14.65 -3.86 7.46
C ASP A 293 15.71 -3.13 6.64
N TRP A 294 15.73 -3.39 5.33
CA TRP A 294 16.64 -2.76 4.35
C TRP A 294 16.19 -1.35 3.95
N VAL A 295 14.95 -0.99 4.25
CA VAL A 295 14.35 0.30 3.95
C VAL A 295 14.67 1.30 5.06
N ARG A 296 14.64 0.91 6.34
CA ARG A 296 15.14 1.73 7.48
C ARG A 296 15.73 0.85 8.59
N ILE A 297 16.93 1.16 9.09
CA ILE A 297 17.59 0.37 10.15
C ILE A 297 17.43 1.08 11.50
N PHE A 298 17.00 0.34 12.53
CA PHE A 298 17.10 0.78 13.91
C PHE A 298 17.88 -0.26 14.72
N PRO A 299 19.06 0.07 15.28
CA PRO A 299 19.81 -0.87 16.10
C PRO A 299 19.13 -1.04 17.48
N ILE A 300 18.20 -1.99 17.60
CA ILE A 300 17.49 -2.26 18.86
C ILE A 300 18.32 -3.23 19.72
N LYS A 301 19.08 -2.72 20.69
CA LYS A 301 19.47 -3.52 21.87
C LYS A 301 18.26 -3.61 22.81
N LYS A 302 17.58 -4.76 22.80
CA LYS A 302 16.54 -5.21 23.75
C LYS A 302 15.31 -4.30 23.92
N SER A 303 14.20 -4.61 23.25
CA SER A 303 12.87 -4.75 23.90
C SER A 303 11.74 -5.05 22.90
N LEU A 304 10.95 -6.06 23.28
CA LEU A 304 9.59 -6.47 22.89
C LEU A 304 9.24 -6.66 21.40
N TYR A 305 9.10 -7.95 21.08
CA TYR A 305 8.64 -8.54 19.83
C TYR A 305 7.12 -8.40 19.66
N TYR A 306 6.65 -7.91 18.51
CA TYR A 306 5.48 -8.46 17.82
C TYR A 306 5.66 -8.28 16.30
N MET A 307 5.66 -9.43 15.63
CA MET A 307 5.93 -9.63 14.21
C MET A 307 4.62 -9.53 13.43
N LEU A 308 4.49 -8.61 12.49
CA LEU A 308 3.49 -8.69 11.40
C LEU A 308 3.93 -7.81 10.23
N CYS A 309 4.84 -8.36 9.43
CA CYS A 309 5.05 -7.91 8.06
C CYS A 309 5.63 -9.06 7.25
N VAL A 310 4.85 -10.13 7.04
CA VAL A 310 4.74 -10.80 5.73
C VAL A 310 3.46 -11.64 5.70
N LEU A 311 2.50 -11.20 4.89
CA LEU A 311 1.50 -12.07 4.28
C LEU A 311 1.37 -11.70 2.81
N SER A 312 2.13 -12.41 1.97
CA SER A 312 1.70 -12.74 0.62
C SER A 312 2.50 -13.98 0.18
N LEU A 313 1.76 -15.03 -0.20
CA LEU A 313 2.21 -16.35 -0.68
C LEU A 313 2.44 -17.45 0.40
N ARG A 314 1.31 -17.96 0.94
CA ARG A 314 1.09 -19.41 1.00
C ARG A 314 -0.10 -19.75 0.10
N LEU A 315 0.21 -19.97 -1.18
CA LEU A 315 -0.58 -20.82 -2.06
C LEU A 315 0.34 -21.99 -2.42
N PHE A 316 -0.20 -23.21 -2.30
CA PHE A 316 0.45 -24.53 -2.35
C PHE A 316 1.02 -25.06 -1.02
N SER A 317 0.11 -25.60 -0.22
CA SER A 317 0.22 -26.94 0.39
C SER A 317 -1.19 -27.47 0.63
#